data_AF-A0AAJ3YLN9-F1
#
_entry.id   AF-A0AAJ3YLN9-F1
#
_cell.length_a   1.000
_cell.length_b   1.000
_cell.length_c   1.000
_cell.angle_alpha   90.00
_cell.angle_beta   90.00
_cell.angle_gamma   90.00
#
_symmetry.space_group_name_H-M   'P 1'
#
loop_
_entity.id
_entity.type
_entity.pdbx_description
1 polymer ?
#
loop_
_entity_poly.entity_id
_entity_poly.type
_entity_poly.pdbx_seq_one_letter_code
_entity_poly.pdbx_strand_id
1 'polypeptide(L)' 'MMKQVGWAQVVIMLRGNASRWLDGVEGIDRIHLILGVTIFLVFPFTRLMHIWSAPVEYFTRRYQVVRA' A
#
# COMPACT_ATOMS: atom_id res chain seq x y z
N MET A 1 13.95 -9.45 -3.94
CA MET A 1 12.87 -9.86 -3.00
C MET A 1 13.22 -9.69 -1.52
N MET A 2 14.12 -10.49 -0.89
CA MET A 2 14.38 -10.39 0.58
C MET A 2 14.83 -9.00 1.05
N LYS A 3 15.61 -8.28 0.24
CA LYS A 3 16.07 -6.91 0.51
C LYS A 3 14.93 -5.87 0.52
N GLN A 4 13.96 -6.00 -0.38
CA GLN A 4 12.79 -5.10 -0.45
C GLN A 4 11.86 -5.29 0.75
N VAL A 5 11.73 -6.54 1.24
CA VAL A 5 10.97 -6.84 2.47
C VAL A 5 11.63 -6.16 3.69
N GLY A 6 12.94 -6.26 3.83
CA GLY A 6 13.69 -5.57 4.90
C GLY A 6 13.54 -4.04 4.83
N TRP A 7 13.62 -3.47 3.63
CA TRP A 7 13.33 -2.05 3.40
C TRP A 7 11.91 -1.68 3.86
N ALA A 8 10.89 -2.43 3.43
CA ALA A 8 9.49 -2.15 3.76
C ALA A 8 9.23 -2.22 5.27
N GLN A 9 9.81 -3.20 5.97
CA GLN A 9 9.71 -3.33 7.42
C GLN A 9 10.31 -2.11 8.13
N VAL A 10 11.51 -1.67 7.74
CA VAL A 10 12.20 -0.54 8.35
C VAL A 10 11.45 0.77 8.10
N VAL A 11 10.87 0.95 6.91
CA VAL A 11 10.04 2.12 6.58
C VAL A 11 8.75 2.14 7.41
N ILE A 12 8.01 1.03 7.48
CA ILE A 12 6.74 0.96 8.23
C ILE A 12 6.98 1.09 9.74
N MET A 13 8.07 0.49 10.25
CA MET A 13 8.46 0.60 11.66
C MET A 13 9.13 1.94 12.00
N LEU A 14 9.20 2.89 11.05
CA LEU A 14 9.80 4.21 11.22
C LEU A 14 11.24 4.17 11.76
N ARG A 15 12.00 3.15 11.35
CA ARG A 15 13.42 2.99 11.69
C ARG A 15 14.27 3.71 10.65
N GLY A 16 15.33 4.39 11.11
CA GLY A 16 16.26 5.11 10.22
C GLY A 16 17.07 4.17 9.32
N ASN A 17 17.79 4.74 8.34
CA ASN A 17 18.69 4.03 7.41
C ASN A 17 18.00 3.00 6.49
N ALA A 18 16.73 3.21 6.12
CA ALA A 18 16.02 2.34 5.18
C ALA A 18 16.76 2.18 3.83
N SER A 19 17.40 3.23 3.32
CA SER A 19 18.09 3.22 2.02
C SER A 19 19.18 2.16 1.90
N ARG A 20 19.86 1.78 3.00
CA ARG A 20 20.90 0.75 3.01
C ARG A 20 20.38 -0.64 2.61
N TRP A 21 19.09 -0.91 2.84
CA TRP A 21 18.48 -2.18 2.44
C TRP A 21 18.35 -2.30 0.92
N LEU A 22 18.47 -1.20 0.18
CA LEU A 22 18.40 -1.18 -1.29
C LEU A 22 19.78 -1.23 -1.95
N ASP A 23 20.86 -1.39 -1.18
CA ASP A 23 22.22 -1.49 -1.72
C ASP A 23 22.40 -2.75 -2.58
N GLY A 24 22.87 -2.55 -3.81
CA GLY A 24 23.02 -3.62 -4.81
C GLY A 24 21.69 -4.19 -5.35
N VAL A 25 20.55 -3.53 -5.12
CA VAL A 25 19.28 -3.88 -5.76
C VAL A 25 19.27 -3.37 -7.20
N GLU A 26 18.84 -4.22 -8.13
CA GLU A 26 18.75 -3.95 -9.57
C GLU A 26 17.83 -2.74 -9.86
N GLY A 27 18.10 -2.04 -10.97
CA GLY A 27 17.38 -0.82 -11.34
C GLY A 27 15.87 -1.03 -11.48
N ILE A 28 15.43 -2.18 -12.00
CA ILE A 28 14.02 -2.51 -12.22
C ILE A 28 13.23 -2.52 -10.90
N ASP A 29 13.80 -3.11 -9.85
CA ASP A 29 13.21 -3.20 -8.53
C ASP A 29 13.10 -1.82 -7.85
N ARG A 30 14.05 -0.92 -8.14
CA ARG A 30 14.01 0.47 -7.66
C ARG A 30 12.92 1.28 -8.35
N ILE A 31 12.77 1.13 -9.67
CA ILE A 31 11.70 1.78 -10.44
C ILE A 31 10.34 1.31 -9.93
N HIS A 32 10.17 0.02 -9.69
CA HIS A 32 8.94 -0.54 -9.13
C HIS A 32 8.59 0.07 -7.77
N LEU A 33 9.57 0.18 -6.87
CA LEU A 33 9.37 0.83 -5.56
C LEU A 33 8.92 2.28 -5.68
N ILE A 34 9.58 3.05 -6.56
CA ILE A 34 9.22 4.46 -6.80
C ILE A 34 7.80 4.57 -7.35
N LEU A 35 7.45 3.74 -8.33
CA LEU A 35 6.11 3.70 -8.90
C LEU A 35 5.06 3.36 -7.83
N GLY A 36 5.31 2.34 -7.02
CA GLY A 36 4.39 1.94 -5.94
C GLY A 36 4.14 3.04 -4.93
N VAL A 37 5.19 3.69 -4.42
CA VAL A 37 5.07 4.81 -3.46
C VAL A 37 4.35 5.99 -4.11
N THR A 38 4.61 6.26 -5.39
CA THR A 38 3.93 7.34 -6.14
C THR A 38 2.43 7.07 -6.30
N ILE A 39 2.05 5.81 -6.58
CA ILE A 39 0.63 5.42 -6.64
C ILE A 39 -0.04 5.66 -5.29
N PHE A 40 0.60 5.27 -4.17
CA PHE A 40 0.06 5.54 -2.82
C PHE A 40 -0.05 7.03 -2.50
N LEU A 41 0.87 7.86 -3.01
CA LEU A 41 0.81 9.32 -2.85
C LEU A 41 -0.37 9.93 -3.60
N VAL A 42 -0.63 9.47 -4.82
CA VAL A 42 -1.71 10.00 -5.69
C VAL A 42 -3.06 9.30 -5.41
N PHE A 43 -3.04 8.18 -4.69
CA PHE A 43 -4.19 7.35 -4.32
C PHE A 43 -5.45 8.15 -3.89
N PRO A 44 -5.39 9.11 -2.94
CA PRO A 44 -6.60 9.80 -2.47
C PRO A 44 -7.23 10.72 -3.51
N PHE A 45 -6.53 11.06 -4.59
CA PHE A 45 -6.99 11.96 -5.65
C PHE A 45 -7.51 11.22 -6.88
N THR A 46 -7.53 9.88 -6.85
CA THR A 46 -7.94 9.06 -7.98
C THR A 46 -9.12 8.17 -7.63
N ARG A 47 -9.67 7.52 -8.66
CA ARG A 47 -10.70 6.48 -8.47
C ARG A 47 -10.24 5.31 -7.60
N LEU A 48 -8.93 5.15 -7.37
CA LEU A 48 -8.39 4.09 -6.50
C LEU A 48 -8.92 4.17 -5.06
N MET A 49 -9.41 5.33 -4.62
CA MET A 49 -10.07 5.51 -3.31
C MET A 49 -11.19 4.50 -3.04
N HIS A 50 -11.85 3.97 -4.08
CA HIS A 50 -12.88 2.92 -3.96
C HIS A 50 -12.42 1.65 -3.24
N ILE A 51 -11.10 1.40 -3.15
CA ILE A 51 -10.54 0.24 -2.41
C ILE A 51 -10.98 0.25 -0.95
N TRP A 52 -11.19 1.43 -0.34
CA TRP A 52 -11.69 1.55 1.03
C TRP A 52 -13.18 1.18 1.17
N SER A 53 -13.95 1.23 0.09
CA SER A 53 -15.38 0.91 0.07
C SER A 53 -15.64 -0.57 -0.26
N ALA A 54 -14.66 -1.45 -0.04
CA ALA A 54 -14.82 -2.89 -0.27
C ALA A 54 -16.02 -3.42 0.53
N PRO A 55 -17.04 -4.01 -0.13
CA PRO A 55 -18.33 -4.34 0.51
C PRO A 55 -18.26 -5.66 1.29
N VAL A 56 -17.30 -5.79 2.21
CA VAL A 56 -17.13 -6.99 3.06
C VAL A 56 -18.34 -7.17 3.98
N GLU A 57 -18.91 -6.08 4.48
CA GLU A 57 -20.08 -6.10 5.35
C GLU A 57 -21.34 -6.66 4.64
N TYR A 58 -21.38 -6.61 3.30
CA TYR A 58 -22.54 -7.09 2.53
C TYR A 58 -22.82 -8.58 2.77
N PHE A 59 -21.78 -9.39 3.05
CA PHE A 59 -21.93 -10.82 3.31
C PHE A 59 -22.77 -11.13 4.56
N THR A 60 -22.76 -10.24 5.56
CA THR A 60 -23.49 -10.43 6.83
C THR A 60 -24.68 -9.49 6.99
N ARG A 61 -24.87 -8.56 6.05
CA ARG A 61 -25.90 -7.53 6.13
C ARG A 61 -27.30 -8.11 5.92
N ARG A 62 -28.26 -7.67 6.73
CA ARG A 62 -29.69 -8.00 6.54
C ARG A 62 -30.20 -7.37 5.24
N TYR A 63 -31.10 -8.08 4.53
CA TYR A 63 -31.62 -7.63 3.24
C TYR A 63 -32.35 -6.29 3.30
N GLN A 64 -33.10 -6.03 4.37
CA GLN A 64 -33.87 -4.80 4.52
C GLN A 64 -33.15 -3.85 5.48
N VAL A 65 -32.91 -2.62 5.04
CA VAL A 65 -32.39 -1.53 5.88
C VAL A 65 -33.33 -0.34 5.76
N VAL A 66 -33.96 0.03 6.87
CA VAL A 66 -34.83 1.21 6.98
C VAL A 66 -34.13 2.20 7.91
N ARG A 67 -34.04 3.47 7.48
CA ARG A 67 -33.53 4.57 8.31
C ARG A 67 -34.72 5.39 8.82
N ALA A 68 -34.65 5.82 10.08
CA ALA A 68 -35.64 6.68 10.72
C ALA A 68 -35.46 8.15 10.34
#